data_AF-A0A838VVA5-F1
#
_entry.id   AF-A0A838VVA5-F1
#
_cell.length_a   1.000
_cell.length_b   1.000
_cell.length_c   1.000
_cell.angle_alpha   90.00
_cell.angle_beta   90.00
_cell.angle_gamma   90.00
#
_symmetry.space_group_name_H-M   'P 1'
#
loop_
_entity.id
_entity.type
_entity.pdbx_description
1 polymer ?
#
loop_
_entity_poly.entity_id
_entity_poly.type
_entity_poly.pdbx_seq_one_letter_code
_entity_poly.pdbx_strand_id
1 'polypeptide(L)' 'MLLKKGISQKEIARAVNASQSTISNKLKRNTGGRGYRYKQAQQLAANRRKKASLNRTYP' A
#
# COMPACT_ATOMS: atom_id res chain seq x y z
N MET A 1 9.18 -8.96 6.17
CA MET A 1 8.74 -8.80 4.76
C MET A 1 7.60 -9.80 4.54
N LEU A 2 6.35 -9.34 4.47
CA LEU A 2 5.17 -10.19 4.19
C LEU A 2 5.14 -10.74 2.74
N LEU A 3 6.17 -10.45 1.95
CA LEU A 3 6.41 -10.99 0.61
C LEU A 3 7.63 -11.94 0.55
N LYS A 4 8.24 -12.30 1.68
CA LYS A 4 9.46 -13.14 1.69
C LYS A 4 9.22 -14.65 1.64
N LYS A 5 7.98 -15.12 1.60
CA LYS A 5 7.67 -16.55 1.45
C LYS A 5 6.33 -16.67 0.74
N GLY A 6 6.31 -17.13 -0.52
CA GLY A 6 5.23 -17.85 -1.22
C GLY A 6 3.75 -17.43 -1.14
N ILE A 7 3.37 -16.43 -0.34
CA ILE A 7 1.97 -16.11 -0.07
C ILE A 7 1.45 -15.29 -1.23
N SER A 8 0.46 -15.84 -1.91
CA SER A 8 -0.20 -15.20 -3.04
C SER A 8 -0.93 -13.93 -2.57
N GLN A 9 -1.08 -12.95 -3.46
CA GLN A 9 -1.89 -11.75 -3.16
C GLN A 9 -3.32 -12.10 -2.74
N LYS A 10 -3.84 -13.25 -3.19
CA LYS A 10 -5.16 -13.77 -2.87
C LYS A 10 -5.26 -14.26 -1.42
N GLU A 11 -4.21 -14.86 -0.88
CA GLU A 11 -4.15 -15.25 0.52
C GLU A 11 -4.00 -14.06 1.45
N ILE A 12 -3.18 -13.08 1.07
CA ILE A 12 -3.09 -11.80 1.79
C ILE A 12 -4.47 -11.14 1.80
N ALA A 13 -5.15 -11.08 0.65
CA ALA A 13 -6.48 -10.53 0.51
C ALA A 13 -7.49 -11.20 1.47
N ARG A 14 -7.51 -12.55 1.52
CA ARG A 14 -8.33 -13.30 2.48
C ARG A 14 -7.97 -12.99 3.93
N ALA A 15 -6.68 -12.93 4.26
CA ALA A 15 -6.22 -12.69 5.63
C ALA A 15 -6.58 -11.29 6.16
N VAL A 16 -6.60 -10.27 5.30
CA VAL A 16 -7.02 -8.89 5.67
C VAL A 16 -8.44 -8.55 5.22
N ASN A 17 -9.24 -9.56 4.87
CA ASN A 17 -10.64 -9.43 4.45
C ASN A 17 -10.84 -8.32 3.38
N ALA A 18 -9.95 -8.30 2.39
CA ALA A 18 -9.91 -7.34 1.30
C ALA A 18 -9.98 -8.06 -0.06
N SER A 19 -10.28 -7.32 -1.13
CA SER A 19 -10.20 -7.88 -2.48
C SER A 19 -8.74 -8.01 -2.95
N GLN A 20 -8.47 -8.95 -3.86
CA GLN A 20 -7.15 -9.08 -4.48
C GLN A 20 -6.76 -7.80 -5.24
N SER A 21 -7.72 -7.15 -5.90
CA SER A 21 -7.52 -5.85 -6.57
C SER A 21 -7.12 -4.76 -5.57
N THR A 22 -7.71 -4.76 -4.36
CA THR A 22 -7.31 -3.85 -3.28
C THR A 22 -5.87 -4.10 -2.87
N ILE A 23 -5.44 -5.35 -2.70
CA ILE A 23 -4.04 -5.68 -2.38
C ILE A 23 -3.10 -5.27 -3.51
N SER A 24 -3.43 -5.57 -4.77
CA SER A 24 -2.64 -5.18 -5.94
C SER A 24 -2.47 -3.66 -6.04
N ASN A 25 -3.55 -2.90 -5.89
CA ASN A 25 -3.51 -1.44 -5.87
C ASN A 25 -2.68 -0.90 -4.69
N LYS A 26 -2.82 -1.51 -3.50
CA LYS A 26 -2.07 -1.12 -2.31
C LYS A 26 -0.59 -1.45 -2.46
N LEU A 27 -0.24 -2.55 -3.11
CA LEU A 27 1.14 -2.89 -3.46
C LEU A 27 1.68 -1.89 -4.48
N LYS A 28 1.01 -1.66 -5.62
CA LYS A 28 1.44 -0.66 -6.62
C LYS A 28 1.68 0.72 -5.99
N ARG A 29 0.79 1.17 -5.11
CA ARG A 29 0.85 2.49 -4.45
C ARG A 29 1.88 2.59 -3.32
N ASN A 30 2.37 1.48 -2.80
CA ASN A 30 3.25 1.43 -1.63
C ASN A 30 4.57 0.69 -1.88
N THR A 31 4.80 0.24 -3.10
CA THR A 31 6.01 -0.47 -3.54
C THR A 31 6.84 0.47 -4.39
N GLY A 32 8.12 0.65 -4.03
CA GLY A 32 9.10 1.34 -4.89
C GLY A 32 9.80 0.37 -5.85
N GLY A 33 10.80 0.85 -6.60
CA GLY A 33 11.53 0.05 -7.60
C GLY A 33 12.32 -1.16 -7.08
N ARG A 34 12.39 -1.37 -5.76
CA ARG A 34 13.08 -2.51 -5.11
C ARG A 34 12.12 -3.44 -4.35
N GLY A 35 10.84 -3.43 -4.70
CA GLY A 35 9.82 -4.25 -4.04
C GLY A 35 9.23 -3.63 -2.78
N TYR A 36 8.40 -4.39 -2.07
CA TYR A 36 7.64 -3.89 -0.93
C TYR A 36 8.51 -3.69 0.31
N ARG A 37 8.59 -2.45 0.81
CA ARG A 37 9.25 -2.11 2.07
C ARG A 37 8.28 -1.33 2.96
N TYR A 38 7.99 -1.86 4.14
CA TYR A 38 6.98 -1.28 5.05
C TYR A 38 7.25 0.20 5.41
N LYS A 39 8.52 0.59 5.61
CA LYS A 39 8.89 2.00 5.87
C LYS A 39 8.53 2.91 4.69
N GLN A 40 8.78 2.47 3.46
CA GLN A 40 8.41 3.22 2.25
C GLN A 40 6.89 3.31 2.10
N ALA A 41 6.19 2.20 2.33
CA ALA A 41 4.73 2.15 2.31
C ALA A 41 4.11 3.15 3.29
N GLN A 42 4.66 3.23 4.52
CA GLN A 42 4.19 4.15 5.53
C GLN A 42 4.46 5.61 5.16
N GLN A 43 5.66 5.92 4.65
CA GLN A 43 5.99 7.26 4.19
C GLN A 43 5.07 7.71 3.04
N LEU A 44 4.81 6.83 2.07
CA LEU A 44 3.90 7.11 0.96
C LEU A 44 2.45 7.33 1.42
N ALA A 45 1.98 6.56 2.41
CA ALA A 45 0.66 6.75 3.01
C ALA A 45 0.56 8.09 3.76
N ALA A 46 1.57 8.44 4.55
CA ALA A 46 1.65 9.72 5.26
C ALA A 46 1.66 10.91 4.28
N ASN A 47 2.49 10.83 3.23
CA ASN A 47 2.56 11.86 2.19
C ASN A 47 1.21 12.05 1.48
N ARG A 48 0.49 10.98 1.16
CA ARG A 48 -0.86 11.09 0.57
C ARG A 48 -1.86 11.76 1.51
N ARG A 49 -1.84 11.40 2.81
CA ARG A 49 -2.71 12.04 3.80
C ARG A 49 -2.43 13.54 3.87
N LYS A 50 -1.15 13.94 3.89
CA LYS A 50 -0.74 15.35 3.89
C LYS A 50 -1.17 16.09 2.61
N LYS A 51 -1.03 15.47 1.43
CA LYS A 51 -1.52 16.04 0.16
C LYS A 51 -3.04 16.21 0.14
N ALA A 52 -3.78 15.22 0.62
CA ALA A 52 -5.24 15.29 0.69
C ALA A 52 -5.73 16.38 1.65
N SER A 53 -5.03 16.60 2.77
CA SER A 53 -5.34 17.72 3.66
C SER A 53 -4.99 19.08 3.03
N LEU A 54 -3.86 19.19 2.31
CA LEU A 54 -3.48 20.42 1.60
C LEU A 54 -4.49 20.82 0.53
N ASN A 55 -4.94 19.87 -0.30
CA ASN A 55 -5.96 20.12 -1.34
C ASN A 55 -7.34 20.49 -0.77
N ARG A 56 -7.58 20.25 0.52
CA ARG A 56 -8.83 20.61 1.19
C ARG A 56 -8.79 22.02 1.76
N THR A 57 -7.60 22.54 2.02
CA THR A 57 -7.36 23.89 2.55
C THR A 57 -7.21 24.93 1.44
N TYR A 58 -6.83 24.51 0.21
CA TYR A 58 -6.75 25.35 -0.98
C TYR A 58 -7.39 24.63 -2.17
N PRO A 59 -8.69 24.86 -2.46
CA PRO A 59 -9.40 24.28 -3.60
C PRO A 59 -8.94 24.87 -4.95
#